data_AF-A0A4R6P0A4-F1
#
_entry.id   AF-A0A4R6P0A4-F1
#
_cell.length_a   1.000
_cell.length_b   1.000
_cell.length_c   1.000
_cell.angle_alpha   90.00
_cell.angle_beta   90.00
_cell.angle_gamma   90.00
#
_symmetry.space_group_name_H-M   'P 1'
#
loop_
_entity.id
_entity.type
_entity.pdbx_description
1 polymer ?
#
loop_
_entity_poly.entity_id
_entity_poly.type
_entity_poly.pdbx_seq_one_letter_code
_entity_poly.pdbx_strand_id
1 'polypeptide(L)'
;MTAPLPDLFPNPLCESNIHLYGPFAPAPIATLWANVHNCSDVFMCAGCLTALGEGFAKKAPIKCPECAESFAAVDDYLTWREL
;
A
#
# COMPACT_ATOMS: atom_id res chain seq x y z
N MET A 1 -6.69 12.53 -15.77
CA MET A 1 -7.84 12.96 -14.96
C MET A 1 -8.04 11.88 -13.92
N THR A 2 -7.56 12.10 -12.69
CA THR A 2 -7.65 11.11 -11.62
C THR A 2 -9.03 11.25 -10.99
N ALA A 3 -9.87 10.22 -11.08
CA ALA A 3 -11.19 10.25 -10.44
C ALA A 3 -11.03 10.48 -8.92
N PRO A 4 -11.88 11.32 -8.30
CA PRO A 4 -11.95 11.39 -6.85
C PRO A 4 -12.41 10.03 -6.32
N LEU A 5 -11.74 9.52 -5.28
CA LEU A 5 -12.21 8.33 -4.59
C LEU A 5 -13.56 8.66 -3.94
N PRO A 6 -14.56 7.79 -4.05
CA PRO A 6 -15.84 8.03 -3.40
C PRO A 6 -15.63 8.13 -1.88
N ASP A 7 -16.14 9.21 -1.27
CA ASP A 7 -16.18 9.55 0.17
C ASP A 7 -16.94 8.52 1.04
N LEU A 8 -16.82 7.22 0.76
CA LEU A 8 -17.63 6.17 1.39
C LEU A 8 -17.04 5.64 2.70
N PHE A 9 -15.84 6.07 3.09
CA PHE A 9 -15.20 5.63 4.33
C PHE A 9 -14.57 6.84 5.05
N PRO A 10 -15.22 7.40 6.09
CA PRO A 10 -14.67 8.56 6.79
C PRO A 10 -13.35 8.25 7.52
N ASN A 11 -13.01 6.96 7.71
CA ASN A 11 -11.75 6.48 8.26
C ASN A 11 -11.51 5.03 7.79
N PRO A 12 -11.01 4.80 6.56
CA PRO A 12 -10.71 3.44 6.11
C PRO A 12 -9.61 2.82 6.99
N LEU A 13 -9.66 1.52 7.26
CA LEU A 13 -8.58 0.82 7.95
C LEU A 13 -7.46 0.50 6.95
N CYS A 14 -6.23 0.39 7.44
CA CYS A 14 -5.12 -0.06 6.61
C CYS A 14 -5.34 -1.51 6.15
N GLU A 15 -5.28 -1.71 4.83
CA GLU A 15 -5.53 -3.01 4.17
C GLU A 15 -4.24 -3.83 3.96
N SER A 16 -3.12 -3.36 4.49
CA SER A 16 -1.85 -4.09 4.38
C SER A 16 -1.87 -5.37 5.22
N ASN A 17 -1.47 -6.48 4.59
CA ASN A 17 -1.38 -7.79 5.23
C ASN A 17 -0.38 -7.86 6.40
N ILE A 18 0.50 -6.86 6.58
CA ILE A 18 1.41 -6.81 7.74
C ILE A 18 0.65 -6.79 9.08
N HIS A 19 -0.56 -6.23 9.08
CA HIS A 19 -1.42 -6.15 10.26
C HIS A 19 -2.13 -7.47 10.59
N LEU A 20 -1.98 -8.51 9.76
CA LEU A 20 -2.52 -9.85 10.03
C LEU A 20 -1.70 -10.64 11.06
N TYR A 21 -0.48 -10.20 11.38
CA TYR A 21 0.46 -10.97 12.20
C TYR A 21 0.97 -10.18 13.41
N GLY A 22 0.78 -10.74 14.62
CA GLY A 22 1.49 -10.34 15.85
C GLY A 22 1.36 -8.85 16.23
N PRO A 23 2.41 -8.20 16.76
CA PRO A 23 2.35 -6.88 17.41
C PRO A 23 1.87 -5.72 16.53
N PHE A 24 1.60 -5.98 15.25
CA PHE A 24 1.09 -5.02 14.28
C PHE A 24 -0.43 -5.04 14.13
N ALA A 25 -1.14 -5.96 14.80
CA ALA A 25 -2.61 -5.95 14.91
C ALA A 25 -3.06 -5.08 16.11
N PRO A 26 -4.24 -4.42 16.03
CA PRO A 26 -5.14 -4.32 14.88
C PRO A 26 -4.63 -3.31 13.83
N ALA A 27 -5.17 -3.39 12.61
CA ALA A 27 -4.86 -2.41 11.57
C ALA A 27 -5.25 -0.98 12.02
N PRO A 28 -4.35 0.02 11.90
CA PRO A 28 -4.67 1.41 12.20
C PRO A 28 -5.55 2.01 11.10
N ILE A 29 -6.05 3.23 11.34
CA ILE A 29 -6.69 4.04 10.29
C ILE A 29 -5.65 4.32 9.20
N ALA A 30 -6.07 4.14 7.95
CA ALA A 30 -5.30 4.51 6.78
C ALA A 30 -5.29 6.01 6.60
N THR A 31 -4.13 6.54 6.22
CA THR A 31 -3.89 7.96 5.97
C THR A 31 -3.58 8.21 4.49
N LEU A 32 -3.54 7.15 3.69
CA LEU A 32 -3.11 7.15 2.30
C LEU A 32 -4.06 6.26 1.50
N TRP A 33 -4.34 6.69 0.27
CA TRP A 33 -4.74 5.79 -0.80
C TRP A 33 -3.51 5.41 -1.61
N ALA A 34 -3.44 4.17 -2.07
CA ALA A 34 -2.39 3.70 -2.95
C ALA A 34 -2.94 2.80 -4.05
N ASN A 35 -2.35 2.92 -5.24
CA ASN A 35 -2.54 2.06 -6.38
C ASN A 35 -1.28 1.21 -6.57
N VAL A 36 -1.43 -0.10 -6.48
CA VAL A 36 -0.35 -1.08 -6.59
C VAL A 36 -0.21 -1.50 -8.04
N HIS A 37 0.81 -0.98 -8.73
CA HIS A 37 1.15 -1.30 -10.12
C HIS A 37 -0.07 -1.30 -11.08
N ASN A 38 -1.02 -0.39 -10.87
CA ASN A 38 -2.27 -0.33 -11.64
C ASN A 38 -3.12 -1.62 -11.61
N CYS A 39 -2.88 -2.50 -10.64
CA CYS A 39 -3.58 -3.76 -10.46
C CYS A 39 -4.67 -3.67 -9.39
N SER A 40 -4.42 -2.90 -8.32
CA SER A 40 -5.34 -2.80 -7.18
C SER A 40 -5.22 -1.45 -6.48
N ASP A 41 -6.36 -0.93 -6.03
CA ASP A 41 -6.46 0.26 -5.20
C ASP A 41 -6.67 -0.17 -3.74
N VAL A 42 -5.86 0.35 -2.83
CA VAL A 42 -5.86 -0.02 -1.41
C VAL A 42 -5.67 1.20 -0.51
N PHE A 43 -6.15 1.10 0.72
CA PHE A 43 -5.91 2.06 1.78
C PHE A 43 -4.72 1.63 2.66
N MET A 44 -3.76 2.53 2.84
CA MET A 44 -2.52 2.27 3.57
C MET A 44 -2.30 3.28 4.70
N CYS A 45 -1.67 2.83 5.79
CA CYS A 45 -1.12 3.74 6.79
C CYS A 45 0.33 4.12 6.45
N ALA A 46 0.78 5.28 6.94
CA ALA A 46 2.16 5.75 6.74
C ALA A 46 3.23 4.71 7.17
N GLY A 47 2.97 3.95 8.24
CA GLY A 47 3.88 2.89 8.69
C GLY A 47 4.09 1.80 7.65
N CYS A 48 3.03 1.39 6.94
CA CYS A 48 3.13 0.41 5.86
C CYS A 48 3.86 0.95 4.64
N LEU A 49 3.65 2.23 4.29
CA LEU A 49 4.37 2.87 3.20
C LEU A 49 5.88 2.90 3.48
N THR A 50 6.28 3.27 4.71
CA THR A 50 7.68 3.25 5.13
C THR A 50 8.26 1.84 5.10
N ALA A 51 7.54 0.85 5.64
CA ALA A 51 7.99 -0.54 5.64
C ALA A 51 8.17 -1.10 4.21
N LEU A 52 7.28 -0.72 3.27
CA LEU A 52 7.40 -1.08 1.87
C LEU A 52 8.68 -0.48 1.25
N GLY A 53 8.93 0.82 1.46
CA GLY A 53 10.14 1.50 0.99
C GLY A 53 11.42 0.87 1.56
N GLU A 54 11.44 0.52 2.84
CA GLU A 54 12.55 -0.21 3.45
C GLU A 54 12.74 -1.61 2.86
N GLY A 55 11.66 -2.29 2.49
CA GLY A 55 11.70 -3.59 1.81
C GLY A 55 12.45 -3.51 0.49
N PHE A 56 12.08 -2.55 -0.36
CA PHE A 56 12.79 -2.26 -1.62
C PHE A 56 14.26 -1.91 -1.39
N ALA A 57 14.56 -1.11 -0.37
CA ALA A 57 15.93 -0.72 -0.04
C ALA A 57 16.80 -1.89 0.45
N LYS A 58 16.20 -2.88 1.12
CA LYS A 58 16.94 -3.97 1.77
C LYS A 58 17.14 -5.19 0.87
N LYS A 59 16.17 -5.64 0.05
CA LYS A 59 16.29 -6.86 -0.79
C LYS A 59 15.23 -6.98 -1.89
N ALA A 60 15.72 -7.35 -3.09
CA ALA A 60 15.05 -8.07 -4.19
C ALA A 60 13.79 -7.45 -4.80
N PRO A 61 13.49 -7.76 -6.07
CA PRO A 61 12.25 -7.29 -6.69
C PRO A 61 11.02 -7.72 -5.90
N ILE A 62 10.11 -6.79 -5.62
CA ILE A 62 8.81 -7.11 -5.02
C ILE A 62 7.90 -7.60 -6.14
N LYS A 63 7.29 -8.77 -5.92
CA LYS A 63 6.35 -9.36 -6.87
C LYS A 63 4.93 -8.89 -6.58
N CYS A 64 4.25 -8.32 -7.58
CA CYS A 64 2.83 -8.00 -7.48
C CYS A 64 2.01 -9.30 -7.34
N PRO A 65 1.12 -9.40 -6.34
CA PRO A 65 0.31 -10.60 -6.14
C PRO A 65 -0.75 -10.82 -7.24
N GLU A 66 -1.17 -9.74 -7.93
CA GLU A 66 -2.21 -9.79 -8.96
C GLU A 66 -1.65 -10.17 -10.34
N CYS A 67 -0.65 -9.42 -10.84
CA CYS A 67 -0.10 -9.64 -12.18
C CYS A 67 1.17 -10.48 -12.21
N ALA A 68 1.71 -10.86 -11.05
CA ALA A 68 2.97 -11.62 -10.92
C ALA A 68 4.24 -10.92 -11.45
N GLU A 69 4.16 -9.67 -11.88
CA GLU A 69 5.31 -8.88 -12.31
C GLU A 69 6.19 -8.47 -11.12
N SER A 70 7.48 -8.25 -11.38
CA SER A 70 8.50 -8.01 -10.36
C SER A 70 9.09 -6.62 -10.51
N PHE A 71 9.04 -5.82 -9.44
CA PHE A 71 9.45 -4.43 -9.43
C PHE A 71 10.70 -4.25 -8.59
N ALA A 72 11.67 -3.49 -9.08
CA ALA A 72 12.92 -3.23 -8.36
C ALA A 72 12.90 -1.90 -7.57
N ALA A 73 11.93 -1.02 -7.83
CA ALA A 73 11.77 0.26 -7.17
C ALA A 73 10.33 0.47 -6.68
N VAL A 74 10.19 1.21 -5.58
CA VAL A 74 8.87 1.52 -5.00
C VAL A 74 8.06 2.43 -5.93
N ASP A 75 8.70 3.35 -6.63
CA ASP A 75 8.02 4.30 -7.54
C ASP A 75 7.42 3.59 -8.77
N ASP A 76 8.02 2.47 -9.21
CA ASP A 76 7.47 1.65 -10.30
C ASP A 76 6.33 0.75 -9.82
N TYR A 77 6.34 0.40 -8.52
CA TYR A 77 5.38 -0.52 -7.92
C TYR A 77 4.16 0.17 -7.32
N LEU A 78 4.30 1.39 -6.82
CA LEU A 78 3.30 2.04 -6.00
C LEU A 78 3.12 3.51 -6.37
N THR A 79 1.91 3.88 -6.77
CA THR A 79 1.47 5.28 -6.82
C THR A 79 0.57 5.54 -5.60
N TRP A 80 0.75 6.64 -4.88
CA TRP A 80 -0.04 6.92 -3.68
C TRP A 80 -0.32 8.40 -3.50
N ARG A 81 -1.32 8.72 -2.67
CA ARG A 81 -1.63 10.08 -2.20
C ARG A 81 -2.23 10.05 -0.80
N GLU A 82 -2.09 11.15 -0.07
CA GLU A 82 -2.80 11.36 1.21
C GLU A 82 -4.32 11.43 0.99
N LEU A 83 -5.07 10.95 1.99
CA LEU A 83 -6.54 11.02 2.03
C LEU A 83 -7.03 12.40 2.48
#